data_AF-A0A0B7G4K5-F1
#
_entry.id   AF-A0A0B7G4K5-F1
#
_cell.length_a   1.000
_cell.length_b   1.000
_cell.length_c   1.000
_cell.angle_alpha   90.00
_cell.angle_beta   90.00
_cell.angle_gamma   90.00
#
_symmetry.space_group_name_H-M   'P 1'
#
loop_
_entity.id
_entity.type
_entity.pdbx_description
1 polymer ?
#
loop_
_entity_poly.entity_id
_entity_poly.type
_entity_poly.pdbx_seq_one_letter_code
_entity_poly.pdbx_strand_id
1 'polypeptide(L)'
;MALYGWQPALTPSNVATNVPEANDLADAIQKQWEEVAAALRQSKTRLAQGKDTGIPLSFEVGEEAWLDAKNINLKTKSNKLTKRRLGLFKVTEKISDCAYHLELPKTMRVHDVFYVGLLSKFKQNELQAWENWPPPITVDGEEEYEVEGIMDSRETKGKWEYLVKWRGYGPEESTWEPKSNLKNAAKHLKNCEKILRQKSLDATKGL
;
A
#
# COMPACT_ATOMS: atom_id res chain seq x y z
N MET A 1 -16.88 -25.26 24.75
CA MET A 1 -15.87 -24.40 24.10
C MET A 1 -16.48 -23.02 23.94
N ALA A 2 -16.02 -22.00 24.69
CA ALA A 2 -16.56 -20.65 24.61
C ALA A 2 -15.88 -19.89 23.46
N LEU A 3 -16.66 -19.33 22.54
CA LEU A 3 -16.16 -18.62 21.36
C LEU A 3 -16.14 -17.10 21.61
N TYR A 4 -15.10 -16.43 21.11
CA TYR A 4 -14.96 -14.98 21.27
C TYR A 4 -16.07 -14.22 20.51
N GLY A 5 -16.77 -13.31 21.19
CA GLY A 5 -17.79 -12.46 20.58
C GLY A 5 -19.24 -12.96 20.67
N TRP A 6 -19.47 -14.13 21.28
CA TRP A 6 -20.83 -14.61 21.55
C TRP A 6 -21.08 -14.71 23.07
N GLN A 7 -22.12 -14.03 23.54
CA GLN A 7 -22.62 -14.16 24.91
C GLN A 7 -23.85 -15.08 24.87
N PRO A 8 -23.77 -16.31 25.40
CA PRO A 8 -24.94 -17.17 25.51
C PRO A 8 -26.01 -16.49 26.38
N ALA A 9 -27.21 -16.30 25.87
CA ALA A 9 -28.33 -15.80 26.66
C ALA A 9 -28.98 -16.96 27.43
N LEU A 10 -28.34 -17.38 28.52
CA LEU A 10 -28.94 -18.24 29.53
C LEU A 10 -28.77 -17.53 30.86
N THR A 11 -29.76 -16.73 31.26
CA THR A 11 -29.81 -16.14 32.60
C THR A 11 -30.43 -17.17 33.53
N PRO A 12 -29.66 -17.92 34.33
CA PRO A 12 -30.24 -18.78 35.35
C PRO A 12 -31.11 -17.92 36.27
N SER A 13 -32.32 -18.38 36.57
CA SER A 13 -33.22 -17.70 37.49
C SER A 13 -32.59 -17.68 38.88
N ASN A 14 -32.51 -16.50 39.51
CA ASN A 14 -32.02 -16.35 40.88
C ASN A 14 -33.11 -16.65 41.94
N VAL A 15 -34.21 -17.29 41.53
CA VAL A 15 -35.33 -17.61 42.42
C VAL A 15 -35.18 -19.05 42.87
N ALA A 16 -34.95 -19.25 44.17
CA ALA A 16 -34.94 -20.58 44.78
C ALA A 16 -36.31 -21.23 44.61
N THR A 17 -36.32 -22.44 44.06
CA THR A 17 -37.54 -23.24 43.89
C THR A 17 -37.62 -24.33 44.95
N ASN A 18 -38.82 -24.90 45.17
CA ASN A 18 -39.02 -26.02 46.08
C ASN A 18 -38.43 -27.35 45.57
N VAL A 19 -37.80 -27.37 44.39
CA VAL A 19 -37.16 -28.55 43.80
C VAL A 19 -35.66 -28.43 44.00
N PRO A 20 -35.04 -29.23 44.88
CA PRO A 20 -33.61 -29.15 45.19
C PRO A 20 -32.72 -29.32 43.95
N GLU A 21 -33.06 -30.25 43.07
CA GLU A 21 -32.29 -30.57 41.85
C GLU A 21 -32.24 -29.38 40.87
N ALA A 22 -33.28 -28.54 40.87
CA ALA A 22 -33.33 -27.34 40.04
C ALA A 22 -32.40 -26.23 40.57
N ASN A 23 -32.27 -26.13 41.90
CA ASN A 23 -31.34 -25.19 42.53
C ASN A 23 -29.88 -25.64 42.33
N ASP A 24 -29.60 -26.95 42.49
CA ASP A 24 -28.28 -27.52 42.25
C ASP A 24 -27.82 -27.29 40.79
N LEU A 25 -28.74 -27.43 39.83
CA LEU A 25 -28.46 -27.15 38.42
C LEU A 25 -28.19 -25.65 38.18
N ALA A 26 -28.95 -24.76 38.82
CA ALA A 26 -28.74 -23.31 38.70
C ALA A 26 -27.37 -22.90 39.26
N ASP A 27 -26.98 -23.43 40.41
CA ASP A 27 -25.67 -23.19 41.03
C ASP A 27 -24.53 -23.74 40.17
N ALA A 28 -24.70 -24.93 39.58
CA ALA A 28 -23.73 -25.51 38.67
C ALA A 28 -23.54 -24.64 37.41
N ILE A 29 -24.63 -24.12 36.83
CA ILE A 29 -24.57 -23.20 35.69
C ILE A 29 -23.85 -21.90 36.08
N GLN A 30 -24.17 -21.32 37.23
CA GLN A 30 -23.54 -20.10 37.72
C GLN A 30 -22.03 -20.26 37.88
N LYS A 31 -21.59 -21.38 38.47
CA LYS A 31 -20.17 -21.71 38.64
C LYS A 31 -19.44 -21.85 37.30
N GLN A 32 -20.06 -22.53 36.33
CA GLN A 32 -19.50 -22.66 34.98
C GLN A 32 -19.38 -21.31 34.25
N TRP A 33 -20.33 -20.40 34.47
CA TRP A 33 -20.27 -19.03 33.92
C TRP A 33 -19.09 -18.24 34.46
N GLU A 34 -18.84 -18.30 35.77
CA GLU A 34 -17.71 -17.61 36.40
C GLU A 34 -16.38 -18.13 35.86
N GLU A 35 -16.25 -19.45 35.69
CA GLU A 35 -15.07 -20.09 35.13
C GLU A 35 -14.82 -19.66 33.68
N VAL A 36 -15.86 -19.68 32.83
CA VAL A 36 -15.79 -19.24 31.43
C VAL A 36 -15.46 -17.74 31.33
N ALA A 37 -16.08 -16.91 32.16
CA ALA A 37 -15.83 -15.47 32.19
C ALA A 37 -14.40 -15.14 32.63
N ALA A 38 -13.87 -15.86 33.62
CA ALA A 38 -12.49 -15.73 34.06
C ALA A 38 -11.50 -16.14 32.95
N ALA A 39 -11.74 -17.29 32.30
CA ALA A 39 -10.92 -17.75 31.19
C ALA A 39 -10.92 -16.76 30.01
N LEU A 40 -12.09 -16.17 29.68
CA LEU A 40 -12.22 -15.17 28.62
C LEU A 40 -11.46 -13.88 28.96
N ARG A 41 -11.55 -13.41 30.22
CA ARG A 41 -10.78 -12.25 30.70
C ARG A 41 -9.28 -12.49 30.59
N GLN A 42 -8.80 -13.65 31.06
CA GLN A 42 -7.39 -14.04 30.97
C GLN A 42 -6.91 -14.16 29.51
N SER A 43 -7.75 -14.66 28.60
CA SER A 43 -7.43 -14.71 27.18
C SER A 43 -7.30 -13.31 26.58
N LYS A 44 -8.25 -12.40 26.89
CA LYS A 44 -8.20 -11.00 26.44
C LYS A 44 -6.95 -10.28 26.93
N THR A 45 -6.56 -10.45 28.19
CA THR A 45 -5.36 -9.81 28.74
C THR A 45 -4.08 -10.35 28.09
N ARG A 46 -3.97 -11.67 27.87
CA ARG A 46 -2.83 -12.27 27.13
C ARG A 46 -2.72 -11.72 25.70
N LEU A 47 -3.84 -11.58 24.99
CA LEU A 47 -3.86 -11.01 23.63
C LEU A 47 -3.48 -9.52 23.62
N ALA A 48 -3.86 -8.76 24.65
CA ALA A 48 -3.48 -7.36 24.78
C ALA A 48 -1.99 -7.20 25.12
N GLN A 49 -1.45 -8.05 25.99
CA GLN A 49 -0.02 -8.05 26.36
C GLN A 49 0.91 -8.48 25.21
N GLY A 50 0.44 -9.38 24.34
CA GLY A 50 1.20 -9.83 23.16
C GLY A 50 1.09 -8.92 21.94
N LYS A 51 0.30 -7.84 22.01
CA LYS A 51 0.36 -6.78 20.98
C LYS A 51 1.59 -5.95 21.27
N ASP A 52 2.68 -6.32 20.62
CA ASP A 52 3.81 -5.42 20.43
C ASP A 52 3.25 -4.18 19.74
N THR A 53 2.99 -3.12 20.52
CA THR A 53 2.80 -1.78 19.97
C THR A 53 4.17 -1.39 19.46
N GLY A 54 4.50 -1.91 18.27
CA GLY A 54 5.77 -1.66 17.62
C GLY A 54 6.05 -0.17 17.71
N ILE A 55 7.28 0.15 18.10
CA ILE A 55 7.80 1.50 18.33
C ILE A 55 7.02 2.50 17.46
N PRO A 56 6.36 3.52 18.05
CA PRO A 56 5.63 4.51 17.27
C PRO A 56 6.59 5.05 16.21
N LEU A 57 6.36 4.69 14.95
CA LEU A 57 7.27 5.00 13.87
C LEU A 57 7.20 6.50 13.62
N SER A 58 8.01 7.29 14.31
CA SER A 58 7.99 8.74 14.16
C SER A 58 8.72 9.16 12.89
N PHE A 59 8.21 10.19 12.23
CA PHE A 59 8.84 10.85 11.10
C PHE A 59 9.09 12.32 11.42
N GLU A 60 10.20 12.85 10.95
CA GLU A 60 10.48 14.29 11.00
C GLU A 60 9.96 14.98 9.72
N VAL A 61 9.66 16.27 9.83
CA VAL A 61 9.25 17.07 8.67
C VAL A 61 10.39 17.12 7.65
N GLY A 62 10.09 16.74 6.41
CA GLY A 62 11.05 16.63 5.32
C GLY A 62 11.59 15.21 5.09
N GLU A 63 11.34 14.26 6.00
CA GLU A 63 11.72 12.86 5.76
C GLU A 63 10.87 12.25 4.64
N GLU A 64 11.49 11.32 3.90
CA GLU A 64 10.82 10.56 2.85
C GLU A 64 10.26 9.25 3.41
N ALA A 65 8.95 9.05 3.21
CA ALA A 65 8.22 7.91 3.70
C ALA A 65 7.53 7.17 2.55
N TRP A 66 7.57 5.85 2.64
CA TRP A 66 6.76 4.96 1.81
C TRP A 66 5.32 4.95 2.30
N LEU A 67 4.37 5.03 1.37
CA LEU A 67 2.94 4.93 1.67
C LEU A 67 2.38 3.56 1.28
N ASP A 68 1.78 2.86 2.23
CA ASP A 68 1.07 1.60 1.97
C ASP A 68 -0.29 1.88 1.29
N ALA A 69 -0.47 1.30 0.10
CA ALA A 69 -1.67 1.44 -0.70
C ALA A 69 -2.86 0.59 -0.22
N LYS A 70 -2.80 -0.04 0.97
CA LYS A 70 -3.84 -0.93 1.48
C LYS A 70 -5.25 -0.34 1.42
N ASN A 71 -5.37 0.98 1.62
CA ASN A 71 -6.63 1.73 1.64
C ASN A 71 -6.81 2.67 0.44
N ILE A 72 -5.98 2.53 -0.60
CA ILE A 72 -6.04 3.37 -1.79
C ILE A 72 -6.59 2.54 -2.94
N ASN A 73 -7.59 3.08 -3.64
CA ASN A 73 -8.19 2.41 -4.78
C ASN A 73 -7.30 2.60 -6.01
N LEU A 74 -6.35 1.67 -6.19
CA LEU A 74 -5.55 1.54 -7.40
C LEU A 74 -6.35 0.78 -8.46
N LYS A 75 -6.49 1.37 -9.65
CA LYS A 75 -6.93 0.74 -10.90
C LYS A 75 -5.85 -0.20 -11.44
N THR A 76 -5.42 -1.17 -10.64
CA THR A 76 -4.46 -2.20 -11.06
C THR A 76 -5.21 -3.47 -11.50
N LYS A 77 -4.58 -4.29 -12.35
CA LYS A 77 -5.18 -5.53 -12.88
C LYS A 77 -5.51 -6.58 -11.81
N SER A 78 -4.81 -6.59 -10.66
CA SER A 78 -5.16 -7.46 -9.53
C SER A 78 -4.68 -6.91 -8.19
N ASN A 79 -5.57 -6.82 -7.20
CA ASN A 79 -5.23 -6.34 -5.86
C ASN A 79 -4.29 -7.27 -5.07
N LYS A 80 -4.21 -8.57 -5.42
CA LYS A 80 -3.50 -9.59 -4.65
C LYS A 80 -2.03 -9.76 -5.05
N LEU A 81 -1.68 -9.45 -6.30
CA LEU A 81 -0.32 -9.64 -6.83
C LEU A 81 0.50 -8.34 -6.87
N THR A 82 -0.12 -7.18 -6.62
CA THR A 82 0.58 -5.90 -6.59
C THR A 82 1.27 -5.70 -5.24
N LYS A 83 2.58 -5.42 -5.24
CA LYS A 83 3.29 -4.95 -4.04
C LYS A 83 2.80 -3.52 -3.73
N ARG A 84 2.10 -3.34 -2.60
CA ARG A 84 1.33 -2.12 -2.29
C ARG A 84 2.14 -1.02 -1.58
N ARG A 85 3.34 -0.71 -2.05
CA ARG A 85 4.10 0.44 -1.53
C ARG A 85 4.18 1.48 -2.64
N LEU A 86 3.59 2.65 -2.39
CA LEU A 86 3.59 3.82 -3.25
C LEU A 86 4.68 4.78 -2.82
N GLY A 87 5.14 5.59 -3.77
CA GLY A 87 6.00 6.80 -3.64
C GLY A 87 6.89 6.97 -2.42
N LEU A 88 8.13 7.41 -2.61
CA LEU A 88 8.76 8.21 -1.56
C LEU A 88 8.06 9.57 -1.52
N PHE A 89 7.15 9.74 -0.58
CA PHE A 89 6.47 11.01 -0.35
C PHE A 89 7.12 11.72 0.83
N LYS A 90 7.32 13.04 0.69
CA LYS A 90 7.90 13.86 1.75
C LYS A 90 6.87 14.17 2.81
N VAL A 91 7.25 14.06 4.08
CA VAL A 91 6.41 14.50 5.19
C VAL A 91 6.43 16.03 5.24
N THR A 92 5.29 16.68 5.03
CA THR A 92 5.18 18.14 5.06
C THR A 92 4.90 18.67 6.46
N GLU A 93 4.13 17.93 7.26
CA GLU A 93 3.74 18.35 8.61
C GLU A 93 3.40 17.13 9.49
N LYS A 94 3.74 17.21 10.78
CA LYS A 94 3.29 16.27 11.81
C LYS A 94 2.06 16.84 12.52
N ILE A 95 0.89 16.27 12.28
CA ILE A 95 -0.37 16.69 12.91
C ILE A 95 -0.45 16.15 14.34
N SER A 96 -0.06 14.88 14.52
CA SER A 96 -0.07 14.18 15.80
C SER A 96 0.96 13.05 15.81
N ASP A 97 1.14 12.38 16.94
CA ASP A 97 2.06 11.23 17.04
C ASP A 97 1.72 10.10 16.05
N CYS A 98 0.46 10.03 15.61
CA CYS A 98 -0.05 8.98 14.74
C CYS A 98 -0.45 9.46 13.34
N ALA A 99 -0.39 10.75 13.02
CA ALA A 99 -0.90 11.28 11.76
C ALA A 99 0.02 12.36 11.17
N TYR A 100 0.31 12.22 9.88
CA TYR A 100 1.26 13.07 9.14
C TYR A 100 0.66 13.51 7.80
N HIS A 101 0.97 14.73 7.38
CA HIS A 101 0.73 15.19 6.01
C HIS A 101 1.88 14.74 5.10
N LEU A 102 1.54 14.31 3.89
CA LEU A 102 2.49 13.94 2.85
C LEU A 102 2.35 14.86 1.63
N GLU A 103 3.48 15.15 0.98
CA GLU A 103 3.51 15.83 -0.32
C GLU A 103 3.08 14.86 -1.42
N LEU A 104 1.76 14.80 -1.67
CA LEU A 104 1.21 14.00 -2.75
C LEU A 104 1.19 14.76 -4.08
N PRO A 105 1.40 14.07 -5.22
CA PRO A 105 1.15 14.62 -6.53
C PRO A 105 -0.29 15.12 -6.68
N LYS A 106 -0.47 16.30 -7.30
CA LYS A 106 -1.80 16.93 -7.51
C LYS A 106 -2.77 16.09 -8.35
N THR A 107 -2.24 15.10 -9.07
CA THR A 107 -2.99 14.14 -9.89
C THR A 107 -3.64 13.03 -9.05
N MET A 108 -3.24 12.87 -7.80
CA MET A 108 -3.77 11.87 -6.87
C MET A 108 -4.94 12.48 -6.10
N ARG A 109 -6.14 11.93 -6.28
CA ARG A 109 -7.38 12.39 -5.60
C ARG A 109 -7.56 11.75 -4.23
N VAL A 110 -6.48 11.67 -3.44
CA VAL A 110 -6.47 11.09 -2.09
C VAL A 110 -6.11 12.20 -1.12
N HIS A 111 -6.68 12.16 0.08
CA HIS A 111 -6.29 13.07 1.15
C HIS A 111 -4.81 12.88 1.48
N ASP A 112 -4.13 13.97 1.78
CA ASP A 112 -2.71 14.03 2.09
C ASP A 112 -2.37 13.65 3.53
N VAL A 113 -3.38 13.41 4.37
CA VAL A 113 -3.23 12.99 5.77
C VAL A 113 -3.26 11.48 5.92
N PHE A 114 -2.20 10.91 6.49
CA PHE A 114 -2.07 9.46 6.67
C PHE A 114 -1.72 9.06 8.11
N TYR A 115 -2.27 7.90 8.50
CA TYR A 115 -1.93 7.23 9.75
C TYR A 115 -0.51 6.63 9.66
N VAL A 116 0.26 6.78 10.74
CA VAL A 116 1.65 6.33 10.86
C VAL A 116 1.87 4.86 10.51
N GLY A 117 0.91 3.98 10.77
CA GLY A 117 1.00 2.56 10.42
C GLY A 117 0.83 2.26 8.93
N LEU A 118 0.47 3.25 8.11
CA LEU A 118 0.50 3.18 6.65
C LEU A 118 1.81 3.76 6.10
N LEU A 119 2.69 4.28 6.96
CA LEU A 119 3.97 4.85 6.57
C LEU A 119 5.09 3.86 6.89
N SER A 120 6.13 3.86 6.06
CA SER A 120 7.33 3.06 6.29
C SER A 120 8.57 3.88 5.97
N LYS A 121 9.57 3.85 6.87
CA LYS A 121 10.83 4.56 6.64
C LYS A 121 11.55 3.98 5.44
N PHE A 122 12.04 4.85 4.56
CA PHE A 122 12.95 4.44 3.50
C PHE A 122 14.27 4.01 4.13
N LYS A 123 14.66 2.76 3.88
CA LYS A 123 16.00 2.27 4.22
C LYS A 123 16.70 2.03 2.90
N GLN A 124 17.60 2.92 2.54
CA GLN A 124 18.44 2.72 1.38
C GLN A 124 19.38 1.54 1.69
N ASN A 125 19.05 0.37 1.15
CA ASN A 125 19.88 -0.81 1.36
C ASN A 125 20.92 -0.87 0.24
N GLU A 126 22.18 -0.60 0.56
CA GLU A 126 23.28 -0.68 -0.42
C GLU A 126 23.46 -2.10 -0.97
N LEU A 127 23.09 -3.13 -0.20
CA LEU A 127 23.17 -4.53 -0.61
C LEU A 127 21.97 -4.99 -1.47
N GLN A 128 20.86 -4.26 -1.44
CA GLN A 128 19.66 -4.54 -2.23
C GLN A 128 19.27 -3.29 -3.02
N ALA A 129 20.13 -2.91 -3.98
CA ALA A 129 19.87 -1.78 -4.87
C ALA A 129 18.51 -1.87 -5.60
N TRP A 130 18.01 -3.08 -5.86
CA TRP A 130 16.69 -3.36 -6.43
C TRP A 130 15.51 -3.00 -5.51
N GLU A 131 15.74 -2.87 -4.20
CA GLU A 131 14.72 -2.39 -3.24
C GLU A 131 14.64 -0.86 -3.21
N ASN A 132 15.65 -0.17 -3.76
CA ASN A 132 15.74 1.29 -3.80
C ASN A 132 15.09 1.89 -5.07
N TRP A 133 14.45 1.08 -5.92
CA TRP A 133 13.78 1.59 -7.11
C TRP A 133 12.59 2.47 -6.75
N PRO A 134 12.44 3.64 -7.41
CA PRO A 134 11.34 4.54 -7.14
C PRO A 134 10.04 3.84 -7.54
N PRO A 135 9.05 3.77 -6.66
CA PRO A 135 7.81 3.05 -6.95
C PRO A 135 6.97 3.76 -8.00
N PRO A 136 6.01 3.04 -8.61
CA PRO A 136 5.00 3.69 -9.43
C PRO A 136 4.24 4.75 -8.63
N ILE A 137 4.05 5.89 -9.27
CA ILE A 137 3.17 6.95 -8.80
C ILE A 137 1.75 6.59 -9.21
N THR A 138 0.76 6.82 -8.36
CA THR A 138 -0.63 6.63 -8.76
C THR A 138 -1.23 7.94 -9.27
N VAL A 139 -1.70 7.95 -10.51
CA VAL A 139 -2.35 9.10 -11.16
C VAL A 139 -3.73 8.66 -11.64
N ASP A 140 -4.80 9.33 -11.17
CA ASP A 140 -6.20 8.95 -11.45
C ASP A 140 -6.51 7.46 -11.19
N GLY A 141 -5.80 6.83 -10.26
CA GLY A 141 -5.91 5.42 -9.90
C GLY A 141 -5.01 4.48 -10.72
N GLU A 142 -4.41 4.90 -11.82
CA GLU A 142 -3.51 4.05 -12.61
C GLU A 142 -2.06 4.20 -12.12
N GLU A 143 -1.30 3.10 -12.18
CA GLU A 143 0.14 3.12 -11.89
C GLU A 143 0.89 3.77 -13.05
N GLU A 144 1.54 4.89 -12.78
CA GLU A 144 2.39 5.63 -13.70
C GLU A 144 3.83 5.61 -13.20
N TYR A 145 4.77 5.40 -14.11
CA TYR A 145 6.20 5.42 -13.82
C TYR A 145 6.80 6.67 -14.46
N GLU A 146 7.75 7.30 -13.77
CA GLU A 146 8.41 8.46 -14.33
C GLU A 146 9.33 8.05 -15.50
N VAL A 147 9.15 8.69 -16.65
CA VAL A 147 9.97 8.44 -17.84
C VAL A 147 11.28 9.20 -17.73
N GLU A 148 12.41 8.50 -17.80
CA GLU A 148 13.73 9.13 -17.94
C GLU A 148 13.95 9.56 -19.40
N GLY A 149 13.59 8.70 -20.36
CA GLY A 149 13.75 8.97 -21.77
C GLY A 149 13.15 7.89 -22.67
N ILE A 150 12.99 8.22 -23.94
CA ILE A 150 12.63 7.26 -24.99
C ILE A 150 13.91 6.87 -25.72
N MET A 151 14.27 5.59 -25.63
CA MET A 151 15.52 5.06 -26.17
C MET A 151 15.38 4.70 -27.65
N ASP A 152 14.22 4.18 -28.04
CA ASP A 152 13.99 3.69 -29.40
C ASP A 152 12.50 3.74 -29.79
N SER A 153 12.22 3.55 -31.07
CA SER A 153 10.86 3.46 -31.63
C SER A 153 10.78 2.37 -32.68
N ARG A 154 9.69 1.61 -32.69
CA ARG A 154 9.43 0.58 -33.72
C ARG A 154 7.98 0.59 -34.15
N GLU A 155 7.73 0.08 -35.35
CA GLU A 155 6.38 -0.19 -35.84
C GLU A 155 6.10 -1.70 -35.81
N THR A 156 5.06 -2.10 -35.08
CA THR A 156 4.62 -3.50 -34.95
C THR A 156 3.15 -3.58 -35.34
N LYS A 157 2.82 -4.39 -36.37
CA LYS A 157 1.42 -4.62 -36.82
C LYS A 157 0.65 -3.30 -37.10
N GLY A 158 1.32 -2.31 -37.70
CA GLY A 158 0.74 -1.00 -38.03
C GLY A 158 0.53 -0.07 -36.83
N LYS A 159 1.16 -0.35 -35.68
CA LYS A 159 1.12 0.50 -34.48
C LYS A 159 2.54 0.84 -34.03
N TRP A 160 2.73 2.10 -33.64
CA TRP A 160 4.00 2.60 -33.10
C TRP A 160 4.14 2.27 -31.61
N GLU A 161 5.26 1.66 -31.27
CA GLU A 161 5.72 1.38 -29.91
C GLU A 161 7.03 2.10 -29.67
N TYR A 162 7.25 2.53 -28.43
CA TYR A 162 8.43 3.25 -28.00
C TYR A 162 9.09 2.53 -26.85
N LEU A 163 10.42 2.36 -26.90
CA LEU A 163 11.18 1.77 -25.81
C LEU A 163 11.43 2.84 -24.75
N VAL A 164 10.81 2.66 -23.58
CA VAL A 164 10.82 3.64 -22.50
C VAL A 164 11.87 3.24 -21.46
N LYS A 165 12.80 4.15 -21.17
CA LYS A 165 13.67 4.07 -20.00
C LYS A 165 12.97 4.73 -18.82
N TRP A 166 12.75 3.96 -17.76
CA TRP A 166 12.11 4.42 -16.54
C TRP A 166 13.13 5.03 -15.58
N ARG A 167 12.81 6.18 -14.97
CA ARG A 167 13.72 6.87 -14.05
C ARG A 167 14.00 5.98 -12.85
N GLY A 168 15.27 5.80 -12.54
CA GLY A 168 15.72 5.06 -11.36
C GLY A 168 15.70 3.55 -11.54
N TYR A 169 15.23 3.04 -12.68
CA TYR A 169 15.31 1.63 -13.04
C TYR A 169 16.49 1.38 -13.98
N GLY A 170 17.02 0.14 -13.96
CA GLY A 170 18.07 -0.25 -14.88
C GLY A 170 17.54 -0.39 -16.32
N PRO A 171 18.44 -0.37 -17.33
CA PRO A 171 18.05 -0.51 -18.73
C PRO A 171 17.31 -1.82 -19.04
N GLU A 172 17.55 -2.88 -18.25
CA GLU A 172 16.87 -4.19 -18.34
C GLU A 172 15.37 -4.13 -18.09
N GLU A 173 14.89 -3.15 -17.32
CA GLU A 173 13.47 -2.94 -17.02
C GLU A 173 12.77 -2.06 -18.07
N SER A 174 13.45 -1.67 -19.15
CA SER A 174 12.86 -0.86 -20.21
C SER A 174 11.80 -1.65 -20.97
N THR A 175 10.61 -1.06 -21.15
CA THR A 175 9.47 -1.72 -21.84
C THR A 175 9.07 -0.99 -23.11
N TRP A 176 8.47 -1.75 -24.03
CA TRP A 176 7.87 -1.21 -25.25
C TRP A 176 6.43 -0.75 -24.97
N GLU A 177 6.23 0.57 -24.93
CA GLU A 177 4.93 1.17 -24.65
C GLU A 177 4.28 1.76 -25.90
N PRO A 178 2.97 1.57 -26.11
CA PRO A 178 2.25 2.22 -27.20
C PRO A 178 2.15 3.73 -26.97
N LYS A 179 2.00 4.50 -28.06
CA LYS A 179 1.81 5.96 -27.98
C LYS A 179 0.67 6.39 -27.04
N SER A 180 -0.37 5.56 -26.89
CA SER A 180 -1.50 5.81 -26.00
C SER A 180 -1.14 5.86 -24.51
N ASN A 181 -0.07 5.19 -24.08
CA ASN A 181 0.37 5.15 -22.68
C ASN A 181 1.28 6.35 -22.34
N LEU A 182 1.85 7.02 -23.36
CA LEU A 182 2.83 8.10 -23.19
C LEU A 182 2.21 9.50 -23.18
N LYS A 183 0.94 9.63 -22.78
CA LYS A 183 0.22 10.93 -22.74
C LYS A 183 0.94 11.96 -21.87
N ASN A 184 1.47 11.52 -20.74
CA ASN A 184 2.18 12.38 -19.77
C ASN A 184 3.67 12.57 -20.11
N ALA A 185 4.18 11.86 -21.14
CA ALA A 185 5.58 11.91 -21.58
C ALA A 185 5.78 12.68 -22.90
N ALA A 186 4.86 13.60 -23.25
CA ALA A 186 4.88 14.35 -24.51
C ALA A 186 6.20 15.09 -24.79
N LYS A 187 6.91 15.53 -23.75
CA LYS A 187 8.24 16.15 -23.87
C LYS A 187 9.28 15.16 -24.43
N HIS A 188 9.28 13.92 -23.94
CA HIS A 188 10.21 12.87 -24.38
C HIS A 188 9.88 12.40 -25.80
N LEU A 189 8.60 12.31 -26.15
CA LEU A 189 8.15 12.00 -27.52
C LEU A 189 8.68 13.02 -28.55
N LYS A 190 8.54 14.31 -28.27
CA LYS A 190 9.06 15.37 -29.16
C LYS A 190 10.58 15.28 -29.35
N ASN A 191 11.32 14.89 -28.32
CA ASN A 191 12.77 14.72 -28.42
C ASN A 191 13.14 13.51 -29.28
N CYS A 192 12.45 12.38 -29.08
CA CYS A 192 12.64 11.18 -29.89
C CYS A 192 12.31 11.43 -31.37
N GLU A 193 11.18 12.09 -31.68
CA GLU A 193 10.79 12.43 -33.05
C GLU A 193 11.85 13.32 -33.74
N LYS A 194 12.47 14.26 -33.02
CA LYS A 194 13.58 15.06 -33.56
C LYS A 194 14.79 14.21 -33.88
N ILE A 195 15.18 13.30 -32.99
CA ILE A 195 16.31 12.40 -33.19
C ILE A 195 16.06 11.47 -34.40
N LEU A 196 14.86 10.92 -34.51
CA LEU A 196 14.46 10.06 -35.64
C LEU A 196 14.46 10.82 -36.97
N ARG A 197 13.93 12.05 -37.00
CA ARG A 197 13.96 12.91 -38.19
C ARG A 197 15.40 13.24 -38.61
N GLN A 198 16.27 13.56 -37.66
CA GLN A 198 17.67 13.85 -37.93
C GLN A 198 18.39 12.63 -38.52
N LYS A 199 18.23 11.45 -37.90
CA LYS A 199 18.78 10.18 -38.41
C LYS A 199 18.31 9.88 -39.85
N SER A 200 17.03 10.14 -40.16
CA SER A 200 16.51 9.94 -41.52
C SER A 200 17.12 10.91 -42.55
N LEU A 201 17.32 12.18 -42.16
CA LEU A 201 17.93 13.19 -43.03
C LEU A 201 19.42 12.91 -43.27
N ASP A 202 20.12 12.46 -42.23
CA ASP A 202 21.54 12.09 -42.33
C ASP A 202 21.73 10.83 -43.19
N ALA A 203 20.82 9.86 -43.09
CA ALA A 203 20.80 8.68 -43.96
C ALA A 203 20.54 9.03 -45.44
N THR A 204 19.72 10.05 -45.73
CA THR A 204 19.47 10.51 -47.12
C THR A 204 20.58 11.37 -47.71
N LYS A 205 21.49 11.92 -46.88
CA LYS A 205 22.64 12.73 -47.33
C LYS A 205 23.94 11.93 -47.50
N GLY A 206 23.96 10.68 -47.06
CA GLY A 206 25.10 9.77 -47.18
C GLY A 206 25.09 8.85 -48.41
N LEU A 207 24.17 9.07 -49.35
CA LEU A 207 24.09 8.45 -50.68
C LEU A 207 24.43 9.49 -51.75
#